data_AF-A0A314U7Y5-F1
#
_entry.id   AF-A0A314U7Y5-F1
#
_cell.length_a   1.000
_cell.length_b   1.000
_cell.length_c   1.000
_cell.angle_alpha   90.00
_cell.angle_beta   90.00
_cell.angle_gamma   90.00
#
_symmetry.space_group_name_H-M   'P 1'
#
loop_
_entity.id
_entity.type
_entity.pdbx_description
1 polymer ?
#
loop_
_entity_poly.entity_id
_entity_poly.type
_entity_poly.pdbx_seq_one_letter_code
_entity_poly.pdbx_strand_id
1 'polypeptide(L)'
;MKLMMKLFEHDFNSSKCKETMETVVVKTQFLQKKNQDEVAKMKSDIASRLWADEDPIACLAHVLIKRVIREQNVSVAYEFTEAFCDLVVDRLSTIKEVRECPENLKEGISSLVFAAKECSHEIPELKYGKTFVSAATNIRPNCGVDTMMMKKLADTNP
;
A
#
# COMPACT_ATOMS: atom_id res chain seq x y z
N MET A 1 13.62 -27.23 19.14
CA MET A 1 12.53 -26.84 18.23
C MET A 1 13.01 -25.67 17.38
N LYS A 2 13.40 -25.90 16.11
CA LYS A 2 13.75 -24.84 15.15
C LYS A 2 12.65 -24.81 14.10
N LEU A 3 11.69 -23.91 14.26
CA LEU A 3 10.70 -23.61 13.22
C LEU A 3 11.42 -22.76 12.16
N MET A 4 12.19 -23.43 11.28
CA MET A 4 12.84 -22.76 10.15
C MET A 4 11.75 -22.31 9.18
N MET A 5 11.44 -21.01 9.19
CA MET A 5 10.61 -20.35 8.20
C MET A 5 11.34 -20.42 6.86
N LYS A 6 11.00 -21.41 6.03
CA LYS A 6 11.37 -21.38 4.62
C LYS A 6 10.54 -20.28 3.97
N LEU A 7 11.14 -19.13 3.68
CA LEU A 7 10.47 -18.07 2.89
C LEU A 7 10.00 -18.59 1.52
N PHE A 8 10.64 -19.64 1.03
CA PHE A 8 10.47 -20.21 -0.29
C PHE A 8 10.35 -21.73 -0.17
N GLU A 9 9.12 -22.25 -0.07
CA GLU A 9 8.88 -23.70 -0.23
C GLU A 9 9.13 -24.16 -1.68
N HIS A 10 9.18 -23.23 -2.63
CA HIS A 10 9.54 -23.39 -4.04
C HIS A 10 10.54 -22.31 -4.45
N ASP A 11 11.45 -22.61 -5.39
CA ASP A 11 12.49 -21.67 -5.85
C ASP A 11 11.95 -20.27 -6.13
N PHE A 12 12.46 -19.28 -5.38
CA PHE A 12 12.13 -17.88 -5.58
C PHE A 12 12.51 -17.45 -7.00
N ASN A 13 11.50 -17.10 -7.81
CA ASN A 13 11.75 -16.53 -9.13
C ASN A 13 11.95 -15.01 -9.00
N SER A 14 13.21 -14.60 -8.92
CA SER A 14 13.59 -13.18 -8.82
C SER A 14 13.14 -12.36 -10.03
N SER A 15 13.13 -12.95 -11.23
CA SER A 15 12.68 -12.27 -12.45
C SER A 15 11.19 -11.96 -12.40
N LYS A 16 10.38 -12.94 -11.99
CA LYS A 16 8.93 -12.78 -11.87
C LYS A 16 8.55 -11.81 -10.73
N CYS A 17 9.30 -11.84 -9.64
CA CYS A 17 9.12 -10.90 -8.54
C CYS A 17 9.40 -9.47 -9.01
N LYS A 18 10.52 -9.26 -9.69
CA LYS A 18 10.89 -7.96 -10.27
C LYS A 18 9.80 -7.40 -11.18
N GLU A 19 9.38 -8.19 -12.17
CA GLU A 19 8.35 -7.79 -13.14
C GLU A 19 7.02 -7.43 -12.45
N THR A 20 6.64 -8.20 -11.42
CA THR A 20 5.43 -7.91 -10.65
C THR A 20 5.55 -6.61 -9.88
N MET A 21 6.69 -6.37 -9.21
CA MET A 21 6.91 -5.14 -8.43
C MET A 21 6.96 -3.91 -9.35
N GLU A 22 7.65 -3.98 -10.49
CA GLU A 22 7.67 -2.90 -11.48
C GLU A 22 6.27 -2.59 -12.03
N THR A 23 5.46 -3.62 -12.26
CA THR A 23 4.05 -3.45 -12.67
C THR A 23 3.23 -2.74 -11.58
N VAL A 24 3.42 -3.11 -10.32
CA VAL A 24 2.75 -2.48 -9.16
C VAL A 24 3.17 -1.01 -9.03
N VAL A 25 4.46 -0.68 -9.21
CA VAL A 25 4.96 0.70 -9.20
C VAL A 25 4.28 1.54 -10.28
N VAL A 26 4.23 1.06 -11.52
CA VAL A 26 3.55 1.78 -12.60
C VAL A 26 2.06 1.97 -12.30
N LYS A 27 1.41 0.96 -11.73
CA LYS A 27 -0.02 1.01 -11.37
C LYS A 27 -0.29 2.01 -10.25
N THR A 28 0.52 2.00 -9.19
CA THR A 28 0.39 2.92 -8.05
C THR A 28 0.60 4.37 -8.47
N GLN A 29 1.60 4.66 -9.29
CA GLN A 29 1.83 6.00 -9.87
C GLN A 29 0.62 6.49 -10.69
N PHE A 30 0.03 5.62 -11.51
CA PHE A 30 -1.19 5.96 -12.26
C PHE A 30 -2.37 6.28 -11.33
N LEU A 31 -2.58 5.45 -10.30
CA LEU A 31 -3.65 5.63 -9.33
C LEU A 31 -3.47 6.91 -8.50
N GLN A 32 -2.24 7.22 -8.08
CA GLN A 32 -1.91 8.49 -7.41
C GLN A 32 -2.29 9.68 -8.28
N LYS A 33 -1.88 9.70 -9.55
CA LYS A 33 -2.19 10.81 -10.46
C LYS A 33 -3.70 10.99 -10.65
N LYS A 34 -4.42 9.89 -10.91
CA LYS A 34 -5.88 9.92 -11.01
C LYS A 34 -6.52 10.49 -9.74
N ASN A 35 -6.05 10.06 -8.58
CA ASN A 35 -6.57 10.49 -7.30
C ASN A 35 -6.27 11.97 -7.00
N GLN A 36 -5.09 12.46 -7.39
CA GLN A 36 -4.74 13.88 -7.30
C GLN A 36 -5.70 14.75 -8.11
N ASP A 37 -6.05 14.34 -9.33
CA ASP A 37 -7.01 15.04 -10.19
C ASP A 37 -8.41 15.06 -9.55
N GLU A 38 -8.86 13.94 -8.99
CA GLU A 38 -10.16 13.84 -8.30
C GLU A 38 -10.20 14.71 -7.04
N VAL A 39 -9.14 14.70 -6.23
CA VAL A 39 -9.00 15.54 -5.02
C VAL A 39 -8.98 17.02 -5.39
N ALA A 40 -8.28 17.42 -6.45
CA ALA A 40 -8.26 18.81 -6.91
C ALA A 40 -9.67 19.28 -7.30
N LYS A 41 -10.43 18.45 -8.02
CA LYS A 41 -11.82 18.72 -8.36
C LYS A 41 -12.70 18.86 -7.12
N MET A 42 -12.62 17.92 -6.17
CA MET A 42 -13.40 17.98 -4.93
C MET A 42 -13.07 19.24 -4.11
N LYS A 43 -11.80 19.66 -4.04
CA LYS A 43 -11.40 20.90 -3.37
C LYS A 43 -12.02 22.13 -4.04
N SER A 44 -12.06 22.16 -5.37
CA SER A 44 -12.74 23.22 -6.13
C SER A 44 -14.25 23.26 -5.87
N ASP A 45 -14.90 22.09 -5.81
CA ASP A 45 -16.33 21.97 -5.52
C ASP A 45 -16.65 22.42 -4.09
N ILE A 46 -15.81 22.05 -3.12
CA ILE A 46 -15.91 22.51 -1.72
C ILE A 46 -15.81 24.04 -1.67
N ALA A 47 -14.79 24.62 -2.31
CA ALA A 47 -14.60 26.07 -2.32
C ALA A 47 -15.85 26.77 -2.88
N SER A 48 -16.35 26.33 -4.03
CA SER A 48 -17.53 26.91 -4.68
C SER A 48 -18.78 26.87 -3.79
N ARG A 49 -18.99 25.79 -3.04
CA ARG A 49 -20.11 25.65 -2.09
C ARG A 49 -19.98 26.56 -0.88
N LEU A 50 -18.77 26.69 -0.33
CA LEU A 50 -18.50 27.59 0.78
C LEU A 50 -18.71 29.06 0.40
N TRP A 51 -18.36 29.43 -0.84
CA TRP A 51 -18.61 30.78 -1.37
C TRP A 51 -20.10 31.10 -1.58
N ALA A 52 -20.96 30.08 -1.73
CA ALA A 52 -22.40 30.26 -1.95
C ALA A 52 -23.21 30.49 -0.66
N ASP A 53 -22.54 30.59 0.51
CA ASP A 53 -23.15 30.80 1.85
C ASP A 53 -24.19 29.72 2.24
N GLU A 54 -24.00 28.49 1.73
CA GLU A 54 -24.76 27.32 2.18
C GLU A 54 -24.29 26.91 3.59
N ASP A 55 -25.23 26.71 4.53
CA ASP A 55 -24.92 26.32 5.92
C ASP A 55 -23.96 25.11 5.95
N PRO A 56 -22.71 25.28 6.43
CA PRO A 56 -21.67 24.25 6.40
C PRO A 56 -22.06 22.96 7.14
N ILE A 57 -22.96 23.05 8.12
CA ILE A 57 -23.41 21.94 8.96
C ILE A 57 -24.53 21.13 8.26
N ALA A 58 -25.33 21.78 7.41
CA ALA A 58 -26.35 21.14 6.57
C ALA A 58 -25.80 20.67 5.20
N CYS A 59 -24.63 21.17 4.79
CA CYS A 59 -24.12 21.06 3.43
C CYS A 59 -23.22 19.82 3.17
N LEU A 60 -23.27 19.34 1.92
CA LEU A 60 -22.42 18.29 1.33
C LEU A 60 -20.90 18.54 1.50
N ALA A 61 -20.49 19.77 1.82
CA ALA A 61 -19.10 20.18 1.99
C ALA A 61 -18.34 19.37 3.05
N HIS A 62 -18.93 19.10 4.23
CA HIS A 62 -18.28 18.30 5.27
C HIS A 62 -18.03 16.85 4.82
N VAL A 63 -18.98 16.28 4.07
CA VAL A 63 -18.85 14.94 3.47
C VAL A 63 -17.73 14.94 2.43
N LEU A 64 -17.65 15.95 1.58
CA LEU A 64 -16.58 16.11 0.59
C LEU A 64 -15.21 16.30 1.24
N ILE A 65 -15.10 17.06 2.34
CA ILE A 65 -13.85 17.22 3.09
C ILE A 65 -13.38 15.88 3.67
N LYS A 66 -14.29 15.12 4.31
CA LYS A 66 -13.98 13.78 4.81
C LYS A 66 -13.52 12.86 3.68
N ARG A 67 -14.16 12.93 2.52
CA ARG A 67 -13.75 12.17 1.33
C ARG A 67 -12.36 12.58 0.87
N VAL A 68 -12.08 13.88 0.73
CA VAL A 68 -10.74 14.39 0.36
C VAL A 68 -9.66 13.86 1.29
N ILE A 69 -9.90 13.84 2.60
CA ILE A 69 -8.92 13.32 3.58
C ILE A 69 -8.68 11.81 3.35
N ARG A 70 -9.74 11.03 3.14
CA ARG A 70 -9.63 9.59 2.85
C ARG A 70 -8.84 9.34 1.58
N GLU A 71 -9.20 10.02 0.50
CA GLU A 71 -8.52 9.90 -0.79
C GLU A 71 -7.04 10.29 -0.68
N GLN A 72 -6.72 11.37 0.05
CA GLN A 72 -5.33 11.77 0.29
C GLN A 72 -4.57 10.72 1.11
N ASN A 73 -5.22 10.08 2.08
CA ASN A 73 -4.61 8.98 2.85
C ASN A 73 -4.30 7.76 1.97
N VAL A 74 -5.18 7.41 1.02
CA VAL A 74 -4.92 6.36 0.03
C VAL A 74 -3.72 6.71 -0.85
N SER A 75 -3.63 7.97 -1.30
CA SER A 75 -2.49 8.42 -2.09
C SER A 75 -1.16 8.22 -1.36
N VAL A 76 -1.11 8.54 -0.07
CA VAL A 76 0.07 8.30 0.77
C VAL A 76 0.36 6.80 0.91
N ALA A 77 -0.65 5.95 1.03
CA ALA A 77 -0.46 4.51 1.07
C ALA A 77 0.14 3.96 -0.24
N TYR A 78 -0.21 4.53 -1.39
CA TYR A 78 0.43 4.20 -2.67
C TYR A 78 1.90 4.62 -2.72
N GLU A 79 2.26 5.78 -2.16
CA GLU A 79 3.67 6.22 -2.08
C GLU A 79 4.51 5.23 -1.24
N PHE A 80 3.98 4.77 -0.10
CA PHE A 80 4.63 3.71 0.68
C PHE A 80 4.75 2.40 -0.09
N THR A 81 3.69 2.02 -0.80
CA THR A 81 3.66 0.78 -1.60
C THR A 81 4.74 0.80 -2.67
N GLU A 82 4.86 1.91 -3.40
CA GLU A 82 5.90 2.15 -4.40
C GLU A 82 7.30 2.04 -3.79
N ALA A 83 7.56 2.77 -2.70
CA ALA A 83 8.86 2.75 -2.02
C ALA A 83 9.26 1.35 -1.53
N PHE A 84 8.31 0.55 -1.04
CA PHE A 84 8.58 -0.83 -0.63
C PHE A 84 8.78 -1.78 -1.82
N CYS A 85 8.07 -1.57 -2.93
CA CYS A 85 8.33 -2.33 -4.17
C CYS A 85 9.76 -2.09 -4.68
N ASP A 86 10.20 -0.83 -4.71
CA ASP A 86 11.58 -0.47 -5.11
C ASP A 86 12.62 -1.09 -4.17
N LEU A 87 12.39 -1.01 -2.85
CA LEU A 87 13.25 -1.64 -1.86
C LEU A 87 13.39 -3.16 -2.08
N VAL A 88 12.29 -3.85 -2.42
CA VAL A 88 12.31 -5.28 -2.71
C VAL A 88 13.10 -5.56 -3.99
N VAL A 89 12.90 -4.77 -5.05
CA VAL A 89 13.62 -4.89 -6.33
C VAL A 89 15.13 -4.72 -6.13
N ASP A 90 15.54 -3.70 -5.39
CA ASP A 90 16.94 -3.40 -5.08
C ASP A 90 17.63 -4.52 -4.28
N ARG A 91 16.86 -5.28 -3.50
CA ARG A 91 17.37 -6.35 -2.63
C ARG A 91 17.09 -7.76 -3.15
N LEU A 92 16.64 -7.91 -4.41
CA LEU A 92 16.33 -9.22 -5.01
C LEU A 92 17.49 -10.21 -4.96
N SER A 93 18.74 -9.75 -5.13
CA SER A 93 19.93 -10.59 -5.05
C SER A 93 20.11 -11.17 -3.64
N THR A 94 19.98 -10.34 -2.62
CA THR A 94 20.03 -10.74 -1.20
C THR A 94 18.88 -11.70 -0.85
N ILE A 95 17.66 -11.43 -1.33
CA ILE A 95 16.49 -12.29 -1.11
C ILE A 95 16.69 -13.67 -1.75
N LYS A 96 17.38 -13.75 -2.88
CA LYS A 96 17.66 -15.01 -3.58
C LYS A 96 18.71 -15.87 -2.87
N GLU A 97 19.70 -15.24 -2.23
CA GLU A 97 20.81 -15.94 -1.57
C GLU A 97 20.48 -16.38 -0.13
N VAL A 98 19.67 -15.60 0.58
CA VAL A 98 19.37 -15.84 1.99
C VAL A 98 18.04 -16.58 2.12
N ARG A 99 18.03 -17.73 2.79
CA ARG A 99 16.80 -18.51 3.06
C ARG A 99 15.83 -17.84 4.05
N GLU A 100 16.30 -16.80 4.74
CA GLU A 100 15.58 -16.04 5.75
C GLU A 100 15.53 -14.56 5.35
N CYS A 101 14.40 -13.90 5.62
CA CYS A 101 14.21 -12.50 5.25
C CYS A 101 15.09 -11.59 6.12
N PRO A 102 15.96 -10.75 5.53
CA PRO A 102 16.70 -9.72 6.24
C PRO A 102 15.76 -8.84 7.08
N GLU A 103 16.17 -8.46 8.30
CA GLU A 103 15.32 -7.68 9.21
C GLU A 103 14.85 -6.36 8.60
N ASN A 104 15.72 -5.71 7.82
CA ASN A 104 15.44 -4.46 7.11
C ASN A 104 14.47 -4.61 5.92
N LEU A 105 14.08 -5.83 5.56
CA LEU A 105 13.10 -6.11 4.52
C LEU A 105 11.78 -6.64 5.08
N LYS A 106 11.77 -7.10 6.34
CA LYS A 106 10.56 -7.62 6.99
C LYS A 106 9.47 -6.55 7.04
N GLU A 107 9.83 -5.32 7.37
CA GLU A 107 8.87 -4.20 7.41
C GLU A 107 8.24 -3.94 6.05
N GLY A 108 9.05 -3.76 5.01
CA GLY A 108 8.52 -3.49 3.67
C GLY A 108 7.67 -4.62 3.12
N ILE A 109 8.08 -5.88 3.31
CA ILE A 109 7.30 -7.04 2.86
C ILE A 109 5.99 -7.15 3.63
N SER A 110 5.99 -6.93 4.95
CA SER A 110 4.77 -6.96 5.77
C SER A 110 3.79 -5.86 5.37
N SER A 111 4.32 -4.66 5.11
CA SER A 111 3.56 -3.51 4.63
C SER A 111 2.95 -3.75 3.25
N LEU A 112 3.68 -4.36 2.33
CA LEU A 112 3.14 -4.77 1.03
C LEU A 112 2.05 -5.83 1.16
N VAL A 113 2.22 -6.83 2.04
CA VAL A 113 1.18 -7.84 2.29
C VAL A 113 -0.09 -7.21 2.86
N PHE A 114 0.08 -6.25 3.76
CA PHE A 114 -1.03 -5.49 4.31
C PHE A 114 -1.74 -4.66 3.21
N ALA A 115 -1.00 -3.93 2.37
CA ALA A 115 -1.56 -3.22 1.21
C ALA A 115 -2.25 -4.16 0.22
N ALA A 116 -1.70 -5.36 -0.04
CA ALA A 116 -2.31 -6.31 -0.97
C ALA A 116 -3.71 -6.75 -0.53
N LYS A 117 -3.95 -6.79 0.78
CA LYS A 117 -5.26 -7.10 1.36
C LYS A 117 -6.23 -5.92 1.21
N GLU A 118 -5.81 -4.73 1.61
CA GLU A 118 -6.66 -3.54 1.62
C GLU A 118 -6.93 -2.99 0.19
N CYS A 119 -5.92 -2.98 -0.68
CA CYS A 119 -5.99 -2.49 -2.07
C CYS A 119 -6.28 -3.59 -3.10
N SER A 120 -6.85 -4.73 -2.67
CA SER A 120 -6.93 -5.95 -3.48
C SER A 120 -7.74 -5.83 -4.79
N HIS A 121 -8.62 -4.85 -4.89
CA HIS A 121 -9.41 -4.55 -6.09
C HIS A 121 -8.67 -3.63 -7.07
N GLU A 122 -7.83 -2.72 -6.55
CA GLU A 122 -7.17 -1.68 -7.34
C GLU A 122 -5.81 -2.13 -7.85
N ILE A 123 -5.12 -2.97 -7.08
CA ILE A 123 -3.81 -3.54 -7.39
C ILE A 123 -3.82 -5.06 -7.13
N PRO A 124 -4.52 -5.84 -7.97
CA PRO A 124 -4.56 -7.30 -7.83
C PRO A 124 -3.18 -7.96 -7.99
N GLU A 125 -2.25 -7.30 -8.68
CA GLU A 125 -0.87 -7.75 -8.94
C GLU A 125 -0.07 -7.90 -7.63
N LEU A 126 -0.44 -7.15 -6.59
CA LEU A 126 0.18 -7.20 -5.26
C LEU A 126 -0.09 -8.53 -4.53
N LYS A 127 -0.99 -9.37 -5.04
CA LYS A 127 -1.17 -10.77 -4.60
C LYS A 127 -0.07 -11.70 -5.12
N TYR A 128 1.17 -11.22 -5.16
CA TYR A 128 2.33 -12.00 -5.55
C TYR A 128 2.54 -13.15 -4.55
N GLY A 129 2.40 -14.39 -5.05
CA GLY A 129 2.78 -15.63 -4.37
C GLY A 129 2.21 -15.80 -2.95
N LYS A 130 1.18 -16.67 -2.81
CA LYS A 130 0.69 -17.12 -1.49
C LYS A 130 1.81 -17.55 -0.52
N THR A 131 2.96 -17.98 -1.03
CA THR A 131 4.16 -18.38 -0.27
C THR A 131 4.98 -17.20 0.28
N PHE A 132 5.14 -16.10 -0.48
CA PHE A 132 5.81 -14.87 -0.01
C PHE A 132 4.99 -14.21 1.10
N VAL A 133 3.66 -14.20 0.90
CA VAL A 133 2.65 -13.75 1.86
C VAL A 133 2.60 -14.65 3.09
N SER A 134 2.63 -15.98 2.94
CA SER A 134 2.59 -16.96 4.06
C SER A 134 3.74 -16.77 5.06
N ALA A 135 4.96 -16.54 4.54
CA ALA A 135 6.14 -16.28 5.35
C ALA A 135 6.06 -14.94 6.11
N ALA A 136 5.40 -13.95 5.50
CA ALA A 136 5.12 -12.67 6.12
C ALA A 136 3.86 -12.66 6.99
N THR A 137 2.97 -13.65 6.92
CA THR A 137 1.76 -13.72 7.78
C THR A 137 1.97 -14.37 9.15
N ASN A 138 3.14 -14.93 9.44
CA ASN A 138 3.52 -15.35 10.82
C ASN A 138 4.02 -14.19 11.70
N ILE A 139 3.90 -12.97 11.18
CA ILE A 139 4.26 -11.69 11.77
C ILE A 139 3.11 -11.33 12.70
N ARG A 140 3.34 -11.57 14.00
CA ARG A 140 2.48 -11.17 15.12
C ARG A 140 2.00 -9.71 14.95
N PRO A 141 0.92 -9.30 15.64
CA PRO A 141 0.38 -7.93 15.59
C PRO A 141 1.35 -6.80 16.03
N ASN A 142 2.62 -7.13 16.32
CA ASN A 142 3.67 -6.20 16.73
C ASN A 142 4.89 -6.20 15.78
N CYS A 143 4.78 -6.84 14.61
CA CYS A 143 5.89 -6.97 13.68
C CYS A 143 5.77 -5.92 12.57
N GLY A 144 6.31 -4.73 12.87
CA GLY A 144 7.00 -3.87 11.89
C GLY A 144 6.27 -3.52 10.61
N VAL A 145 4.94 -3.56 10.53
CA VAL A 145 4.24 -2.85 9.44
C VAL A 145 4.45 -1.37 9.71
N ASP A 146 4.76 -0.61 8.66
CA ASP A 146 4.91 0.84 8.80
C ASP A 146 3.64 1.40 9.43
N THR A 147 3.80 1.93 10.65
CA THR A 147 2.66 2.34 11.48
C THR A 147 1.89 3.50 10.85
N MET A 148 2.56 4.27 10.00
CA MET A 148 1.95 5.35 9.25
C MET A 148 1.09 4.79 8.11
N MET A 149 1.57 3.80 7.36
CA MET A 149 0.83 3.10 6.33
C MET A 149 -0.41 2.39 6.90
N MET A 150 -0.28 1.70 8.05
CA MET A 150 -1.44 1.11 8.73
C MET A 150 -2.48 2.16 9.09
N LYS A 151 -2.05 3.27 9.70
CA LYS A 151 -2.97 4.34 10.09
C LYS A 151 -3.68 4.93 8.87
N LYS A 152 -2.93 5.21 7.80
CA LYS A 152 -3.45 5.79 6.56
C LYS A 152 -4.46 4.88 5.87
N LEU A 153 -4.19 3.58 5.81
CA LEU A 153 -5.11 2.58 5.23
C LEU A 153 -6.29 2.24 6.15
N ALA A 154 -6.12 2.27 7.47
CA ALA A 154 -7.23 2.05 8.42
C ALA A 154 -8.24 3.20 8.42
N ASP A 155 -7.76 4.44 8.25
CA ASP A 155 -8.59 5.65 8.16
C ASP A 155 -9.39 5.73 6.83
N THR A 156 -9.23 4.75 5.93
CA THR A 156 -9.93 4.68 4.63
C THR A 156 -11.32 4.06 4.72
N ASN A 157 -11.63 3.33 5.81
CA ASN A 157 -12.95 2.71 5.96
C ASN A 157 -14.04 3.75 6.29
N PRO A 158 -15.27 3.58 5.77
CA PRO A 158 -16.37 4.52 5.94
C PRO A 158 -16.77 4.80 7.39
#